data_AF-A0A7S3JM41-F1
#
_entry.id   AF-A0A7S3JM41-F1
#
_cell.length_a   1.000
_cell.length_b   1.000
_cell.length_c   1.000
_cell.angle_alpha   90.00
_cell.angle_beta   90.00
_cell.angle_gamma   90.00
#
_symmetry.space_group_name_H-M   'P 1'
#
loop_
_entity.id
_entity.type
_entity.pdbx_description
1 polymer ?
#
loop_
_entity_poly.entity_id
_entity_poly.type
_entity_poly.pdbx_seq_one_letter_code
_entity_poly.pdbx_strand_id
1 'polypeptide(L)'
;YRSYQILYAMNRLNFATTDKKPKTGILMMNLGGPLKAENAADFMYNMFTDKQTVPVFEKVPRWLIRWFCNRRASKSVIQKYNEIGGGTPLYDWTHKQGSKMC
;
A
#
# COMPACT_ATOMS: atom_id res chain seq x y z
N TYR A 1 -6.50 -1.02 -50.81
CA TYR A 1 -6.36 -2.37 -50.24
C TYR A 1 -4.94 -2.70 -49.77
N ARG A 2 -3.89 -2.56 -50.61
CA ARG A 2 -2.49 -2.88 -50.22
C ARG A 2 -1.88 -2.00 -49.12
N SER A 3 -2.27 -0.72 -49.04
CA SER A 3 -1.83 0.24 -48.03
C SER A 3 -2.31 -0.09 -46.61
N TYR A 4 -3.55 -0.56 -46.45
CA TYR A 4 -4.10 -0.96 -45.15
C TYR A 4 -3.40 -2.18 -44.57
N GLN A 5 -2.97 -3.12 -45.41
CA GLN A 5 -2.23 -4.29 -44.95
C GLN A 5 -0.83 -3.93 -44.46
N ILE A 6 -0.16 -2.97 -45.09
CA ILE A 6 1.16 -2.48 -44.65
C ILE A 6 1.02 -1.80 -43.28
N LEU A 7 0.01 -0.95 -43.10
CA LEU A 7 -0.23 -0.26 -41.83
C LEU A 7 -0.57 -1.26 -40.69
N TYR A 8 -1.36 -2.28 -40.99
CA TYR A 8 -1.71 -3.34 -40.05
C TYR A 8 -0.50 -4.22 -39.68
N ALA A 9 0.36 -4.55 -40.65
CA ALA A 9 1.59 -5.30 -40.42
C ALA A 9 2.61 -4.49 -39.59
N MET A 10 2.75 -3.18 -39.85
CA MET A 10 3.62 -2.30 -39.07
C MET A 10 3.16 -2.14 -37.61
N ASN A 11 1.85 -2.03 -37.37
CA ASN A 11 1.32 -2.02 -36.00
C ASN A 11 1.53 -3.36 -35.27
N ARG A 12 1.44 -4.50 -35.97
CA ARG A 12 1.74 -5.82 -35.38
C ARG A 12 3.20 -5.97 -34.97
N LEU A 13 4.13 -5.41 -35.74
CA LEU A 13 5.57 -5.46 -35.42
C LEU A 13 5.93 -4.57 -34.23
N ASN A 14 5.24 -3.44 -34.04
CA ASN A 14 5.41 -2.57 -32.86
C ASN A 14 4.81 -3.17 -31.56
N PHE A 15 3.85 -4.09 -31.68
CA PHE A 15 3.26 -4.80 -30.53
C PHE A 15 4.02 -6.08 -30.14
N ALA A 16 5.05 -6.46 -30.88
CA ALA A 16 5.96 -7.52 -30.47
C ALA A 16 6.95 -6.99 -29.43
N THR A 17 6.44 -6.39 -28.35
CA THR A 17 7.21 -6.27 -27.12
C THR A 17 7.50 -7.70 -26.66
N THR A 18 8.73 -7.94 -26.24
CA THR A 18 9.13 -9.19 -25.61
C THR A 18 8.48 -9.28 -24.23
N ASP A 19 7.17 -9.46 -24.20
CA ASP A 19 6.34 -9.57 -23.01
C ASP A 19 6.54 -10.97 -22.40
N LYS A 20 7.79 -11.22 -21.97
CA LYS A 20 8.13 -12.41 -21.21
C LYS A 20 7.47 -12.24 -19.84
N LYS A 21 6.36 -12.94 -19.66
CA LYS A 21 5.66 -13.04 -18.37
C LYS A 21 6.69 -13.30 -17.25
N PRO A 22 6.63 -12.57 -16.13
CA PRO A 22 7.57 -12.76 -15.03
C PRO A 22 7.45 -14.21 -14.52
N LYS A 23 8.58 -14.91 -14.44
CA LYS A 23 8.62 -16.31 -13.98
C LYS A 23 8.41 -16.44 -12.48
N THR A 24 8.88 -15.47 -11.71
CA THR A 24 8.84 -15.45 -10.25
C THR A 24 8.36 -14.08 -9.78
N GLY A 25 7.31 -14.08 -8.96
CA GLY A 25 6.87 -12.88 -8.23
C GLY A 25 7.35 -12.94 -6.79
N ILE A 26 7.82 -11.81 -6.26
CA ILE A 26 8.21 -11.69 -4.85
C ILE A 26 7.22 -10.75 -4.16
N LEU A 27 6.51 -11.28 -3.15
CA LEU A 27 5.57 -10.51 -2.34
C LEU A 27 6.29 -9.95 -1.10
N MET A 28 6.54 -8.64 -1.11
CA MET A 28 7.08 -7.94 0.05
C MET A 28 5.96 -7.60 1.03
N MET A 29 6.03 -8.13 2.25
CA MET A 29 5.03 -7.91 3.29
C MET A 29 5.61 -7.07 4.44
N ASN A 30 4.79 -6.19 4.99
CA ASN A 30 5.07 -5.44 6.22
C ASN A 30 3.74 -5.06 6.88
N LEU A 31 3.79 -4.57 8.12
CA LEU A 31 2.65 -3.99 8.83
C LEU A 31 2.05 -2.78 8.09
N GLY A 32 2.88 -2.05 7.36
CA GLY A 32 2.48 -0.84 6.64
C GLY A 32 2.44 0.40 7.54
N GLY A 33 1.63 1.38 7.17
CA GLY A 33 1.40 2.59 7.94
C GLY A 33 0.62 3.63 7.12
N PRO A 34 0.21 4.74 7.74
CA PRO A 34 -0.60 5.75 7.07
C PRO A 34 0.23 6.61 6.11
N LEU A 35 -0.13 6.64 4.82
CA LEU A 35 0.50 7.52 3.83
C LEU A 35 0.35 9.01 4.16
N LYS A 36 -0.77 9.36 4.80
CA LYS A 36 -1.06 10.69 5.32
C LYS A 36 -1.44 10.57 6.79
N ALA A 37 -0.99 11.50 7.62
CA ALA A 37 -1.25 11.51 9.05
C ALA A 37 -2.74 11.42 9.38
N GLU A 38 -3.59 12.08 8.59
CA GLU A 38 -5.07 12.05 8.70
C GLU A 38 -5.64 10.62 8.70
N ASN A 39 -5.01 9.69 7.98
CA ASN A 39 -5.43 8.30 7.86
C ASN A 39 -4.96 7.42 9.03
N ALA A 40 -4.29 8.00 10.04
CA ALA A 40 -3.76 7.26 11.19
C ALA A 40 -4.87 6.51 11.96
N ALA A 41 -6.08 7.08 12.04
CA ALA A 41 -7.21 6.43 12.71
C ALA A 41 -7.61 5.10 12.03
N ASP A 42 -7.64 5.08 10.71
CA ASP A 42 -7.98 3.88 9.93
C ASP A 42 -6.88 2.82 10.04
N PHE A 43 -5.61 3.23 9.97
CA PHE A 43 -4.48 2.34 10.21
C PHE A 43 -4.54 1.69 11.61
N MET A 44 -4.75 2.49 12.66
CA MET A 44 -4.88 1.99 14.03
C MET A 44 -6.06 1.04 14.18
N TYR A 45 -7.20 1.34 13.55
CA TYR A 45 -8.38 0.48 13.59
C TYR A 45 -8.08 -0.91 13.01
N ASN A 46 -7.41 -0.98 11.85
CA ASN A 46 -7.01 -2.25 11.25
C ASN A 46 -6.02 -3.01 12.15
N MET A 47 -5.04 -2.31 12.75
CA MET A 47 -4.05 -2.90 13.65
C MET A 47 -4.67 -3.48 14.93
N PHE A 48 -5.61 -2.77 15.55
CA PHE A 48 -6.24 -3.22 16.81
C PHE A 48 -7.39 -4.22 16.62
N THR A 49 -7.98 -4.29 15.43
CA THR A 49 -8.99 -5.31 15.10
C THR A 49 -8.38 -6.63 14.65
N ASP A 50 -7.09 -6.62 14.29
CA ASP A 50 -6.35 -7.83 13.99
C ASP A 50 -5.91 -8.58 15.26
N LYS A 51 -6.43 -9.80 15.40
CA LYS A 51 -6.15 -10.70 16.52
C LYS A 51 -4.70 -11.18 16.58
N GLN A 52 -4.05 -11.30 15.41
CA GLN A 52 -2.67 -11.79 15.33
C GLN A 52 -1.68 -10.69 15.70
N THR A 53 -2.03 -9.43 15.42
CA THR A 53 -1.19 -8.27 15.74
C THR A 53 -1.36 -7.83 17.20
N VAL A 54 -2.60 -7.64 17.68
CA VAL A 54 -2.85 -7.16 19.06
C VAL A 54 -3.97 -7.99 19.75
N PRO A 55 -3.65 -9.16 20.31
CA PRO A 55 -4.66 -10.10 20.83
C PRO A 55 -5.47 -9.54 22.02
N VAL A 56 -4.92 -8.59 22.78
CA VAL A 56 -5.61 -7.99 23.94
C VAL A 56 -6.91 -7.25 23.57
N PHE A 57 -7.07 -6.82 22.31
CA PHE A 57 -8.29 -6.16 21.84
C PHE A 57 -9.32 -7.11 21.22
N GLU A 58 -9.05 -8.42 21.15
CA GLU A 58 -9.93 -9.39 20.48
C GLU A 58 -11.35 -9.38 21.05
N LYS A 59 -11.50 -9.22 22.36
CA LYS A 59 -12.80 -9.22 23.06
C LYS A 59 -13.47 -7.84 23.08
N VAL A 60 -12.81 -6.80 22.55
CA VAL A 60 -13.34 -5.43 22.56
C VAL A 60 -14.27 -5.25 21.36
N PRO A 61 -15.50 -4.76 21.56
CA PRO A 61 -16.41 -4.45 20.47
C PRO A 61 -15.79 -3.48 19.45
N ARG A 62 -15.96 -3.75 18.15
CA ARG A 62 -15.33 -2.97 17.06
C ARG A 62 -15.66 -1.47 17.12
N TRP A 63 -16.86 -1.10 17.56
CA TRP A 63 -17.25 0.30 17.70
C TRP A 63 -16.45 1.03 18.80
N LEU A 64 -16.09 0.35 19.89
CA LEU A 64 -15.21 0.89 20.93
C LEU A 64 -13.79 1.07 20.41
N ILE A 65 -13.28 0.09 19.65
CA ILE A 65 -11.97 0.19 19.00
C ILE A 65 -11.95 1.39 18.05
N ARG A 66 -13.00 1.55 17.22
CA ARG A 66 -13.12 2.68 16.29
C ARG A 66 -13.12 4.03 17.02
N TRP A 67 -13.93 4.15 18.08
CA TRP A 67 -13.98 5.35 18.90
C TRP A 67 -12.62 5.67 19.55
N PHE A 68 -11.96 4.65 20.12
CA PHE A 68 -10.63 4.78 20.70
C PHE A 68 -9.59 5.23 19.67
N CYS A 69 -9.58 4.63 18.49
CA CYS A 69 -8.67 4.97 17.40
C CYS A 69 -8.86 6.42 16.95
N ASN A 70 -10.10 6.85 16.71
CA ASN A 70 -10.40 8.24 16.34
C ASN A 70 -9.91 9.22 17.42
N ARG A 71 -10.21 8.93 18.69
CA ARG A 71 -9.80 9.80 19.82
C ARG A 71 -8.29 9.87 19.99
N ARG A 72 -7.57 8.74 19.89
CA ARG A 72 -6.11 8.70 19.99
C ARG A 72 -5.44 9.34 18.77
N ALA A 73 -5.97 9.11 17.58
CA ALA A 73 -5.47 9.69 16.35
C ALA A 73 -5.48 11.21 16.42
N SER A 74 -6.64 11.81 16.71
CA SER A 74 -6.80 13.27 16.81
C SER A 74 -5.99 13.90 17.93
N LYS A 75 -5.69 13.17 19.02
CA LYS A 75 -4.99 13.75 20.19
C LYS A 75 -3.48 13.81 20.06
N SER A 76 -2.85 12.81 19.45
CA SER A 76 -1.39 12.73 19.47
C SER A 76 -0.76 12.03 18.28
N VAL A 77 -1.41 11.02 17.70
CA VAL A 77 -0.77 10.22 16.65
C VAL A 77 -0.62 11.02 15.36
N ILE A 78 -1.63 11.80 14.97
CA ILE A 78 -1.54 12.68 13.80
C ILE A 78 -0.40 13.69 13.97
N GLN A 79 -0.28 14.30 15.16
CA GLN A 79 0.80 15.25 15.45
C GLN A 79 2.18 14.60 15.29
N LYS A 80 2.37 13.39 15.84
CA LYS A 80 3.63 12.65 15.69
C LYS A 80 3.96 12.33 14.23
N TYR A 81 2.97 11.95 13.43
CA TYR A 81 3.20 11.76 11.99
C TYR A 81 3.54 13.08 11.30
N ASN A 82 2.92 14.20 11.69
CA ASN A 82 3.25 15.52 11.16
C ASN A 82 4.68 15.96 11.52
N GLU A 83 5.15 15.66 12.74
CA GLU A 83 6.53 15.94 13.18
C GLU A 83 7.58 15.23 12.33
N ILE A 84 7.26 14.07 11.75
CA ILE A 84 8.16 13.30 10.87
C ILE A 84 7.91 13.51 9.36
N GLY A 85 7.07 14.48 8.99
CA GLY A 85 6.80 14.82 7.57
C GLY A 85 5.41 14.45 7.04
N GLY A 86 4.46 14.11 7.91
CA GLY A 86 3.04 13.97 7.57
C GLY A 86 2.58 12.56 7.16
N GLY A 87 3.41 11.53 7.31
CA GLY A 87 3.06 10.15 6.95
C GLY A 87 4.22 9.17 7.10
N THR A 88 4.00 7.89 6.79
CA THR A 88 5.07 6.88 6.77
C THR A 88 5.80 6.86 5.42
N PRO A 89 7.15 6.86 5.38
CA PRO A 89 7.91 6.70 4.14
C PRO A 89 8.02 5.23 3.70
N LEU A 90 7.40 4.30 4.43
CA LEU A 90 7.61 2.86 4.28
C LEU A 90 7.23 2.34 2.89
N TYR A 91 6.16 2.86 2.29
CA TYR A 91 5.72 2.46 0.95
C TYR A 91 6.80 2.79 -0.10
N ASP A 92 7.34 4.01 -0.06
CA ASP A 92 8.35 4.48 -1.00
C ASP A 92 9.65 3.67 -0.87
N TRP A 93 10.08 3.39 0.36
CA TRP A 93 11.24 2.54 0.61
C TRP A 93 11.03 1.10 0.16
N THR A 94 9.86 0.52 0.44
CA THR A 94 9.53 -0.85 0.00
C THR A 94 9.53 -0.94 -1.53
N HIS A 95 8.97 0.06 -2.21
CA HIS A 95 8.95 0.10 -3.67
C HIS A 95 10.38 0.24 -4.24
N LYS A 96 11.19 1.13 -3.67
CA LYS A 96 12.60 1.33 -4.06
C LYS A 96 13.48 0.10 -3.80
N GLN A 97 13.18 -0.67 -2.75
CA GLN A 97 13.82 -1.95 -2.48
C GLN A 97 13.41 -3.00 -3.51
N GLY A 98 12.10 -3.14 -3.76
CA GLY A 98 11.57 -4.08 -4.73
C GLY A 98 12.09 -3.83 -6.15
N SER A 99 12.20 -2.56 -6.56
CA SER A 99 12.74 -2.19 -7.87
C SER A 99 14.23 -2.47 -8.05
N LYS A 100 14.98 -2.68 -6.95
CA LYS A 100 16.43 -2.90 -6.94
C LYS A 100 16.84 -4.34 -6.64
N MET A 101 15.87 -5.22 -6.40
CA MET A 101 16.11 -6.60 -6.00
C MET A 101 16.50 -7.50 -7.20
N CYS A 102 16.52 -6.96 -8.42
CA CYS A 102 16.87 -7.67 -9.66
C CYS A 102 17.80 -6.83 -10.52
#